data_AF-A0A3M2BJ07-F1
#
_entry.id   AF-A0A3M2BJ07-F1
#
_cell.length_a   1.000
_cell.length_b   1.000
_cell.length_c   1.000
_cell.angle_alpha   90.00
_cell.angle_beta   90.00
_cell.angle_gamma   90.00
#
_symmetry.space_group_name_H-M   'P 1'
#
loop_
_entity.id
_entity.type
_entity.pdbx_description
1 polymer ?
#
loop_
_entity_poly.entity_id
_entity_poly.type
_entity_poly.pdbx_seq_one_letter_code
_entity_poly.pdbx_strand_id
1 'polypeptide(L)'
;MPAPAAGLVVTQPAALFYLVTSDALARPGDRLEVLAYSRRKLHRLTLEVKGAIRLRARYDEERSGETSRRDGEVEALEIAVHAVPLGEAEESDFRFLGLSGDVSILLEPATRLPLEVRGRIPIAGRVRVVLRRVVWKV
;
A
#
# COMPACT_ATOMS: atom_id res chain seq x y z
N MET A 1 -7.07 36.37 7.60
CA MET A 1 -6.19 35.26 8.00
C MET A 1 -6.71 33.99 7.32
N PRO A 2 -5.88 33.15 6.70
CA PRO A 2 -6.35 31.86 6.22
C PRO A 2 -6.70 30.97 7.42
N ALA A 3 -7.80 30.22 7.32
CA ALA A 3 -8.26 29.32 8.36
C ALA A 3 -7.24 28.19 8.60
N PRO A 4 -7.07 27.72 9.85
CA PRO A 4 -6.25 26.55 10.13
C PRO A 4 -6.78 25.35 9.36
N ALA A 5 -5.92 24.68 8.58
CA ALA A 5 -6.26 23.44 7.90
C ALA A 5 -6.53 22.36 8.95
N ALA A 6 -7.80 22.18 9.32
CA ALA A 6 -8.22 21.13 10.22
C ALA A 6 -7.84 19.76 9.64
N GLY A 7 -7.00 19.02 10.38
CA GLY A 7 -6.99 17.55 10.32
C GLY A 7 -6.13 16.86 9.27
N LEU A 8 -5.15 17.51 8.61
CA LEU A 8 -4.27 16.80 7.69
C LEU A 8 -3.16 16.06 8.45
N VAL A 9 -3.42 14.78 8.76
CA VAL A 9 -2.40 13.86 9.27
C VAL A 9 -1.34 13.69 8.18
N VAL A 10 -0.16 14.29 8.40
CA VAL A 10 1.00 14.08 7.55
C VAL A 10 1.64 12.76 7.93
N THR A 11 1.72 11.84 6.98
CA THR A 11 2.30 10.52 7.18
C THR A 11 3.64 10.35 6.47
N GLN A 12 4.42 9.37 6.91
CA GLN A 12 5.53 8.83 6.13
C GLN A 12 5.01 7.73 5.18
N PRO A 13 5.67 7.46 4.04
CA PRO A 13 5.25 6.42 3.10
C PRO A 13 5.07 5.05 3.77
N ALA A 14 5.87 4.73 4.79
CA ALA A 14 5.76 3.47 5.53
C ALA A 14 4.40 3.30 6.22
N ALA A 15 3.71 4.37 6.60
CA ALA A 15 2.39 4.24 7.23
C ALA A 15 1.28 3.86 6.24
N LEU A 16 1.56 3.86 4.93
CA LEU A 16 0.63 3.29 3.96
C LEU A 16 0.28 1.84 4.28
N PHE A 17 1.21 1.07 4.84
CA PHE A 17 0.90 -0.30 5.29
C PHE A 17 -0.18 -0.37 6.36
N TYR A 18 -0.32 0.65 7.21
CA TYR A 18 -1.40 0.68 8.20
C TYR A 18 -2.69 1.25 7.61
N LEU A 19 -2.59 2.21 6.69
CA LEU A 19 -3.75 2.83 6.06
C LEU A 19 -4.48 1.83 5.15
N VAL A 20 -3.72 1.03 4.39
CA VAL A 20 -4.28 0.03 3.45
C VAL A 20 -4.93 -1.14 4.17
N THR A 21 -4.65 -1.34 5.47
CA THR A 21 -5.25 -2.40 6.28
C THR A 21 -6.49 -1.94 7.03
N SER A 22 -6.80 -0.64 7.03
CA SER A 22 -7.97 -0.07 7.69
C SER A 22 -9.29 -0.42 6.99
N ASP A 23 -10.40 -0.44 7.71
CA ASP A 23 -11.72 -0.75 7.12
C ASP A 23 -12.23 0.30 6.10
N ALA A 24 -11.57 1.45 6.00
CA ALA A 24 -11.88 2.48 5.01
C ALA A 24 -11.56 2.06 3.56
N LEU A 25 -10.82 0.97 3.36
CA LEU A 25 -10.44 0.42 2.05
C LEU A 25 -10.78 -1.07 1.99
N ALA A 26 -12.08 -1.39 2.10
CA ALA A 26 -12.58 -2.76 2.21
C ALA A 26 -13.27 -3.26 0.93
N ARG A 27 -13.81 -2.37 0.10
CA ARG A 27 -14.65 -2.69 -1.05
C ARG A 27 -14.19 -1.97 -2.31
N PRO A 28 -14.42 -2.55 -3.50
CA PRO A 28 -14.14 -1.86 -4.77
C PRO A 28 -14.82 -0.48 -4.82
N GLY A 29 -14.07 0.53 -5.24
CA GLY A 29 -14.50 1.93 -5.26
C GLY A 29 -14.23 2.70 -3.97
N ASP A 30 -13.89 2.03 -2.87
CA ASP A 30 -13.47 2.72 -1.65
C ASP A 30 -12.20 3.53 -1.92
N ARG A 31 -12.17 4.74 -1.33
CA ARG A 31 -11.11 5.71 -1.54
C ARG A 31 -10.70 6.38 -0.24
N LEU A 32 -9.40 6.55 -0.07
CA LEU A 32 -8.80 7.27 1.05
C LEU A 32 -7.81 8.30 0.52
N GLU A 33 -7.92 9.54 0.96
CA GLU A 33 -6.95 10.60 0.66
C GLU A 33 -6.11 10.91 1.90
N VAL A 34 -4.79 10.93 1.75
CA VAL A 34 -3.85 11.30 2.81
C VAL A 34 -2.73 12.19 2.29
N LEU A 35 -2.09 12.95 3.17
CA LEU A 35 -0.85 13.64 2.83
C LEU A 35 0.35 12.83 3.28
N ALA A 36 1.26 12.55 2.36
CA ALA A 36 2.54 11.94 2.67
C ALA A 36 3.69 12.91 2.42
N TYR A 37 4.62 12.98 3.37
CA TYR A 37 5.87 13.68 3.19
C TYR A 37 6.95 12.72 2.69
N SER A 38 7.45 12.95 1.49
CA SER A 38 8.48 12.13 0.85
C SER A 38 9.43 13.04 0.09
N ARG A 39 10.74 12.76 0.14
CA ARG A 39 11.77 13.47 -0.62
C ARG A 39 11.69 15.01 -0.55
N ARG A 40 11.41 15.52 0.65
CA ARG A 40 11.28 16.96 0.96
C ARG A 40 10.06 17.65 0.36
N LYS A 41 9.08 16.89 -0.14
CA LYS A 41 7.83 17.39 -0.71
C LYS A 41 6.62 16.72 -0.07
N LEU A 42 5.55 17.49 0.07
CA LEU A 42 4.24 16.92 0.40
C LEU A 42 3.58 16.40 -0.86
N HIS A 43 2.99 15.22 -0.74
CA HIS A 43 2.24 14.57 -1.80
C HIS A 43 0.83 14.30 -1.28
N ARG A 44 -0.17 14.64 -2.09
CA ARG A 44 -1.52 14.11 -1.93
C ARG A 44 -1.53 12.70 -2.48
N LEU A 45 -1.76 11.73 -1.61
CA LEU A 45 -1.95 10.34 -1.97
C LEU A 45 -3.43 10.03 -2.02
N THR A 46 -3.87 9.48 -3.14
CA THR A 46 -5.16 8.81 -3.28
C THR A 46 -4.91 7.30 -3.28
N LEU A 47 -5.48 6.61 -2.31
CA LEU A 47 -5.59 5.16 -2.30
C LEU A 47 -6.97 4.79 -2.80
N GLU A 48 -7.07 3.85 -3.73
CA GLU A 48 -8.34 3.43 -4.31
C GLU A 48 -8.36 1.91 -4.48
N VAL A 49 -9.41 1.26 -3.98
CA VAL A 49 -9.64 -0.17 -4.20
C VAL A 49 -10.19 -0.35 -5.60
N LYS A 50 -9.40 -0.93 -6.52
CA LYS A 50 -9.79 -1.13 -7.92
C LYS A 50 -10.71 -2.34 -8.11
N GLY A 51 -10.53 -3.36 -7.28
CA GLY A 51 -11.25 -4.62 -7.41
C GLY A 51 -10.52 -5.76 -6.72
N ALA A 52 -11.06 -6.97 -6.87
CA ALA A 52 -10.43 -8.19 -6.41
C ALA A 52 -9.75 -8.93 -7.57
N ILE A 53 -8.57 -9.48 -7.31
CA ILE A 53 -7.82 -10.32 -8.26
C ILE A 53 -7.42 -11.63 -7.59
N ARG A 54 -7.34 -12.71 -8.37
CA ARG A 54 -6.79 -13.98 -7.90
C ARG A 54 -5.27 -13.94 -7.96
N LEU A 55 -4.64 -14.28 -6.86
CA LEU A 55 -3.18 -14.36 -6.71
C LEU A 55 -2.83 -15.70 -6.07
N ARG A 56 -1.77 -16.34 -6.56
CA ARG A 56 -1.16 -17.46 -5.83
C ARG A 56 -0.26 -16.90 -4.72
N ALA A 57 -0.66 -17.06 -3.47
CA ALA A 57 0.11 -16.65 -2.32
C ALA A 57 0.94 -17.82 -1.78
N ARG A 58 2.23 -17.55 -1.48
CA ARG A 58 3.15 -18.53 -0.91
C ARG A 58 4.05 -17.90 0.14
N TYR A 59 3.75 -18.12 1.41
CA TYR A 59 4.47 -17.55 2.54
C TYR A 59 4.46 -18.49 3.75
N ASP A 60 5.44 -18.33 4.63
CA ASP A 60 5.48 -19.02 5.92
C ASP A 60 4.70 -18.23 6.97
N GLU A 61 3.91 -18.94 7.78
CA GLU A 61 3.08 -18.39 8.82
C GLU A 61 3.54 -18.92 10.18
N GLU A 62 3.91 -18.02 11.09
CA GLU A 62 4.28 -18.39 12.45
C GLU A 62 3.20 -17.95 13.45
N ARG A 63 2.63 -18.92 14.18
CA ARG A 63 1.65 -18.71 15.25
C ARG A 63 2.10 -19.44 16.50
N SER A 64 2.22 -18.73 17.62
CA SER A 64 2.56 -19.32 18.93
C SER A 64 3.80 -20.22 18.90
N GLY A 65 4.81 -19.87 18.07
CA GLY A 65 6.04 -20.63 17.88
C GLY A 65 5.96 -21.79 16.88
N GLU A 66 4.77 -22.12 16.37
CA GLU A 66 4.61 -23.10 15.29
C GLU A 66 4.68 -22.40 13.93
N THR A 67 5.53 -22.94 13.03
CA THR A 67 5.61 -22.48 11.64
C THR A 67 4.85 -23.43 10.73
N SER A 68 3.89 -22.89 9.99
CA SER A 68 3.18 -23.57 8.91
C SER A 68 3.41 -22.84 7.58
N ARG A 69 3.11 -23.48 6.45
CA ARG A 69 3.29 -22.87 5.14
C ARG A 69 1.94 -22.67 4.44
N ARG A 70 1.68 -21.44 4.02
CA ARG A 70 0.56 -21.11 3.12
C ARG A 70 1.04 -21.26 1.68
N ASP A 71 0.29 -22.02 0.87
CA ASP A 71 0.49 -22.15 -0.58
C ASP A 71 -0.86 -22.41 -1.23
N GLY A 72 -1.41 -21.43 -1.94
CA GLY A 72 -2.71 -21.56 -2.58
C GLY A 72 -3.15 -20.30 -3.32
N GLU A 73 -4.27 -20.40 -4.03
CA GLU A 73 -4.93 -19.22 -4.59
C GLU A 73 -5.71 -18.48 -3.51
N VAL A 74 -5.57 -17.17 -3.51
CA VAL A 74 -6.30 -16.25 -2.64
C VAL A 74 -6.88 -15.13 -3.48
N GLU A 75 -8.05 -14.66 -3.06
CA GLU A 75 -8.61 -13.42 -3.58
C GLU A 75 -7.93 -12.25 -2.85
N ALA A 76 -7.38 -11.30 -3.60
CA ALA A 76 -6.69 -10.14 -3.07
C ALA A 76 -7.31 -8.85 -3.62
N LEU A 77 -7.56 -7.87 -2.75
CA LEU A 77 -7.94 -6.53 -3.16
C LEU A 77 -6.72 -5.82 -3.75
N GLU A 78 -6.87 -5.27 -4.96
CA GLU A 78 -5.87 -4.39 -5.55
C GLU A 78 -6.16 -2.95 -5.16
N ILE A 79 -5.24 -2.36 -4.39
CA ILE A 79 -5.29 -0.97 -3.96
C ILE A 79 -4.28 -0.17 -4.78
N ALA A 80 -4.74 0.71 -5.65
CA ALA A 80 -3.89 1.61 -6.41
C ALA A 80 -3.50 2.81 -5.56
N VAL A 81 -2.23 3.23 -5.65
CA VAL A 81 -1.70 4.41 -4.98
C VAL A 81 -1.34 5.45 -6.03
N HIS A 82 -2.09 6.54 -6.05
CA HIS A 82 -1.86 7.69 -6.92
C HIS A 82 -1.29 8.83 -6.10
N ALA A 83 -0.11 9.32 -6.47
CA ALA A 83 0.58 10.38 -5.76
C ALA A 83 0.71 11.62 -6.64
N VAL A 84 0.21 12.77 -6.16
CA VAL A 84 0.33 14.06 -6.81
C VAL A 84 1.07 15.01 -5.86
N PRO A 85 2.15 15.70 -6.30
CA PRO A 85 2.85 16.66 -5.45
C PRO A 85 1.92 17.84 -5.12
N LEU A 86 2.05 18.36 -3.90
CA LEU A 86 1.43 19.64 -3.51
C LEU A 86 2.40 20.78 -3.83
N GLY A 87 2.05 21.65 -4.76
CA GLY A 87 2.89 22.76 -5.22
C GLY A 87 2.76 22.97 -6.72
N GLU A 88 3.76 23.60 -7.34
CA GLU A 88 3.83 23.73 -8.80
C GLU A 88 3.80 22.36 -9.49
N ALA A 89 3.28 22.33 -10.73
CA ALA A 89 2.95 21.14 -11.51
C ALA A 89 4.20 20.36 -11.97
N GLU A 90 4.93 19.81 -11.01
CA GLU A 90 6.03 18.89 -11.25
C GLU A 90 5.53 17.44 -11.32
N GLU A 91 6.30 16.58 -11.98
CA GLU A 91 6.09 15.14 -11.89
C GLU A 91 6.30 14.66 -10.45
N SER A 92 5.44 13.72 -10.02
CA SER A 92 5.51 13.12 -8.69
C SER A 92 6.79 12.31 -8.53
N ASP A 93 7.64 12.69 -7.57
CA ASP A 93 8.84 11.93 -7.21
C ASP A 93 8.60 10.98 -6.03
N PHE A 94 7.32 10.79 -5.65
CA PHE A 94 6.90 9.88 -4.59
C PHE A 94 7.46 8.47 -4.79
N ARG A 95 7.97 7.90 -3.69
CA ARG A 95 8.42 6.51 -3.65
C ARG A 95 7.86 5.77 -2.46
N PHE A 96 7.36 4.56 -2.71
CA PHE A 96 6.97 3.61 -1.68
C PHE A 96 7.83 2.35 -1.82
N LEU A 97 8.61 2.01 -0.79
CA LEU A 97 9.60 0.91 -0.86
C LEU A 97 10.61 1.04 -2.02
N GLY A 98 10.91 2.28 -2.42
CA GLY A 98 11.74 2.55 -3.60
C GLY A 98 11.02 2.42 -4.95
N LEU A 99 9.77 1.95 -4.95
CA LEU A 99 8.90 1.87 -6.12
C LEU A 99 8.25 3.22 -6.41
N SER A 100 8.12 3.55 -7.69
CA SER A 100 7.48 4.75 -8.22
C SER A 100 6.63 4.39 -9.43
N GLY A 101 5.60 5.19 -9.73
CA GLY A 101 4.73 5.00 -10.90
C GLY A 101 3.88 3.72 -10.81
N ASP A 102 2.57 3.86 -10.96
CA ASP A 102 1.61 2.75 -10.94
C ASP A 102 1.82 1.80 -9.73
N VAL A 103 2.00 2.36 -8.53
CA VAL A 103 2.16 1.56 -7.32
C VAL A 103 0.82 0.93 -6.97
N SER A 104 0.79 -0.39 -6.79
CA SER A 104 -0.38 -1.09 -6.26
C SER A 104 -0.01 -2.04 -5.13
N ILE A 105 -0.92 -2.17 -4.16
CA ILE A 105 -0.77 -3.04 -2.99
C ILE A 105 -1.88 -4.08 -3.06
N LEU A 106 -1.51 -5.35 -2.99
CA LEU A 106 -2.43 -6.48 -3.02
C LEU A 106 -2.65 -6.96 -1.59
N LEU A 107 -3.89 -6.91 -1.15
CA LEU A 107 -4.27 -7.19 0.24
C LEU A 107 -5.20 -8.39 0.32
N GLU A 108 -4.90 -9.38 1.16
CA GLU A 108 -5.86 -10.46 1.46
C GLU A 108 -7.02 -9.89 2.32
N PRO A 109 -8.29 -9.93 1.87
CA PRO A 109 -9.39 -9.30 2.59
C PRO A 109 -9.60 -9.88 4.00
N ALA A 110 -9.48 -11.20 4.14
CA ALA A 110 -9.79 -11.91 5.38
C ALA A 110 -8.84 -11.57 6.53
N THR A 111 -7.55 -11.38 6.22
CA THR A 111 -6.50 -11.13 7.21
C THR A 111 -5.98 -9.70 7.19
N ARG A 112 -6.37 -8.93 6.16
CA ARG A 112 -5.80 -7.62 5.82
C ARG A 112 -4.28 -7.68 5.64
N LEU A 113 -3.71 -8.83 5.26
CA LEU A 113 -2.28 -8.93 5.02
C LEU A 113 -1.90 -8.36 3.65
N PRO A 114 -0.91 -7.46 3.56
CA PRO A 114 -0.27 -7.10 2.29
C PRO A 114 0.51 -8.31 1.75
N LEU A 115 0.02 -8.90 0.66
CA LEU A 115 0.63 -10.07 0.03
C LEU A 115 1.69 -9.68 -0.99
N GLU A 116 1.46 -8.60 -1.73
CA GLU A 116 2.34 -8.13 -2.78
C GLU A 116 2.27 -6.61 -2.94
N VAL A 117 3.40 -5.96 -3.19
CA VAL A 117 3.46 -4.56 -3.63
C VAL A 117 4.09 -4.51 -5.02
N ARG A 118 3.41 -3.87 -5.96
CA ARG A 118 3.83 -3.68 -7.34
C ARG A 118 4.21 -2.24 -7.59
N GLY A 119 5.13 -2.03 -8.53
CA GLY A 119 5.46 -0.70 -9.04
C GLY A 119 6.65 -0.76 -9.99
N ARG A 120 7.30 0.37 -10.24
CA ARG A 120 8.51 0.44 -11.07
C ARG A 120 9.71 1.01 -10.33
N ILE A 121 10.91 0.56 -10.70
CA ILE A 121 12.19 1.15 -10.30
C ILE A 121 12.96 1.52 -11.58
N PRO A 122 13.59 2.71 -11.68
CA PRO A 122 14.23 3.19 -12.91
C PRO A 122 15.19 2.21 -13.60
N ILE A 123 15.91 1.40 -12.82
CA ILE A 123 16.93 0.47 -13.35
C ILE A 123 16.34 -0.92 -13.67
N ALA A 124 15.29 -1.34 -12.94
CA ALA A 124 14.78 -2.71 -13.00
C ALA A 124 13.42 -2.84 -13.70
N GLY A 125 12.79 -1.73 -14.13
CA GLY A 125 11.46 -1.76 -14.71
C GLY A 125 10.41 -2.15 -13.67
N ARG A 126 9.48 -3.05 -14.01
CA ARG A 126 8.39 -3.49 -13.13
C ARG A 126 8.91 -4.46 -12.07
N VAL A 127 8.67 -4.14 -10.80
CA VAL A 127 9.12 -4.91 -9.63
C VAL A 127 7.93 -5.35 -8.79
N ARG A 128 8.07 -6.51 -8.13
CA ARG A 128 7.12 -7.06 -7.16
C ARG A 128 7.85 -7.35 -5.86
N VAL A 129 7.35 -6.81 -4.76
CA VAL A 129 7.75 -7.16 -3.39
C VAL A 129 6.69 -8.11 -2.85
N VAL A 130 7.06 -9.35 -2.53
CA VAL A 130 6.11 -10.42 -2.17
C VAL A 130 6.32 -10.83 -0.71
N LEU A 131 5.23 -11.05 0.02
CA LEU A 131 5.25 -11.57 1.38
C LEU A 131 5.94 -12.93 1.42
N ARG A 132 6.96 -13.06 2.27
CA ARG A 132 7.69 -14.33 2.48
C ARG A 132 7.35 -15.00 3.80
N ARG A 133 7.14 -14.21 4.85
CA ARG A 133 6.84 -14.68 6.19
C ARG A 133 5.95 -13.69 6.91
N VAL A 134 4.99 -14.19 7.68
CA VAL A 134 4.19 -13.42 8.64
C VAL A 134 4.34 -14.06 10.02
N VAL A 135 4.47 -13.23 11.04
CA VAL A 135 4.55 -13.66 12.44
C VAL A 135 3.37 -13.05 13.17
N TRP A 136 2.47 -13.89 13.69
CA TRP A 136 1.31 -13.47 14.44
C TRP A 136 1.68 -13.29 15.90
N LYS A 137 1.53 -12.06 16.40
CA LYS A 137 1.59 -11.79 17.83
C LYS A 137 0.17 -11.92 18.39
N VAL A 138 -0.03 -12.93 19.23
CA VAL A 138 -1.24 -13.13 20.03
C VAL A 138 -1.04 -12.40 21.37
#